data_AF-A0A8I6WMD4-F1
#
_entry.id   AF-A0A8I6WMD4-F1
#
_cell.length_a   1.000
_cell.length_b   1.000
_cell.length_c   1.000
_cell.angle_alpha   90.00
_cell.angle_beta   90.00
_cell.angle_gamma   90.00
#
_symmetry.space_group_name_H-M   'P 1'
#
loop_
_entity.id
_entity.type
_entity.pdbx_description
1 polymer ?
#
loop_
_entity_poly.entity_id
_entity_poly.type
_entity_poly.pdbx_seq_one_letter_code
_entity_poly.pdbx_strand_id
1 'polypeptide(L)'
;MAQVRIVSSLADVDAALQDLHITDLNQANKVRFRLDERAPLQEAANITVRTTHPGSHGFILVNPELLKCKLKAKTALETSFNTMLDASLELIDQELQGVEASIAALKVFVRYDDNQMPHNGPPLLQRNRGVQHVIYPHPPFPRAPSFENGTPQQRVPYQPAYATQQERDEAAARDRRAQRAIWHAKLRILEARQSILKDKRSEMMSKMMAEFKRIMDERSDLGAGYADDGFPPLA
;
A
#
# COMPACT_ATOMS: atom_id res chain seq x y z
N MET A 1 -15.45 39.59 -39.17
CA MET A 1 -14.43 38.93 -38.32
C MET A 1 -15.03 37.63 -37.78
N ALA A 2 -14.27 36.54 -37.73
CA ALA A 2 -14.75 35.28 -37.15
C ALA A 2 -14.94 35.45 -35.63
N GLN A 3 -16.06 34.96 -35.09
CA GLN A 3 -16.34 35.07 -33.66
C GLN A 3 -15.44 34.11 -32.87
N VAL A 4 -14.77 34.61 -31.82
CA VAL A 4 -13.98 33.77 -30.92
C VAL A 4 -14.85 33.33 -29.75
N ARG A 5 -14.98 32.02 -29.52
CA ARG A 5 -15.69 31.42 -28.39
C ARG A 5 -14.68 30.78 -27.43
N ILE A 6 -14.82 31.07 -26.13
CA ILE A 6 -14.03 30.41 -25.09
C ILE A 6 -14.69 29.08 -24.76
N VAL A 7 -13.91 28.00 -24.72
CA VAL A 7 -14.39 26.64 -24.47
C VAL A 7 -13.48 25.95 -23.46
N SER A 8 -14.07 25.15 -22.57
CA SER A 8 -13.32 24.34 -21.60
C SER A 8 -13.43 22.84 -21.90
N SER A 9 -14.33 22.44 -22.79
CA SER A 9 -14.66 21.05 -23.10
C SER A 9 -15.12 20.88 -24.55
N LEU A 10 -15.21 19.64 -25.02
CA LEU A 10 -15.85 19.35 -26.30
C LEU A 10 -17.35 19.67 -26.30
N ALA A 11 -18.02 19.54 -25.15
CA ALA A 11 -19.42 19.91 -25.01
C ALA A 11 -19.64 21.42 -25.21
N ASP A 12 -18.71 22.26 -24.73
CA ASP A 12 -18.77 23.70 -24.95
C ASP A 12 -18.58 24.06 -26.44
N VAL A 13 -17.74 23.30 -27.15
CA VAL A 13 -17.58 23.43 -28.61
C VAL A 13 -18.89 23.09 -29.30
N ASP A 14 -19.50 21.96 -28.99
CA ASP A 14 -20.76 21.51 -29.59
C ASP A 14 -21.89 22.51 -29.31
N ALA A 15 -22.01 23.01 -28.07
CA ALA A 15 -22.98 24.03 -27.70
C ALA A 15 -22.77 25.35 -28.49
N ALA A 16 -21.52 25.80 -28.62
CA ALA A 16 -21.21 27.01 -29.37
C ALA A 16 -21.52 26.88 -30.87
N LEU A 17 -21.35 25.69 -31.45
CA LEU A 17 -21.73 25.43 -32.85
C LEU A 17 -23.24 25.44 -33.03
N GLN A 18 -23.99 24.85 -32.09
CA GLN A 18 -25.46 24.88 -32.07
C GLN A 18 -25.98 26.32 -31.95
N ASP A 19 -25.46 27.11 -31.01
CA ASP A 19 -25.83 28.51 -30.79
C ASP A 19 -25.63 29.37 -32.06
N LEU A 20 -24.58 29.08 -32.83
CA LEU A 20 -24.26 29.80 -34.07
C LEU A 20 -24.91 29.19 -35.32
N HIS A 21 -25.69 28.11 -35.15
CA HIS A 21 -26.36 27.37 -36.21
C HIS A 21 -25.36 26.89 -37.29
N ILE A 22 -24.16 26.50 -36.85
CA ILE A 22 -23.11 25.96 -37.70
C ILE A 22 -23.28 24.45 -37.78
N THR A 23 -23.73 23.97 -38.93
CA THR A 23 -23.98 22.53 -39.17
C THR A 23 -23.04 21.90 -40.21
N ASP A 24 -22.15 22.70 -40.81
CA ASP A 24 -21.26 22.27 -41.90
C ASP A 24 -19.86 22.89 -41.73
N LEU A 25 -18.82 22.11 -42.02
CA LEU A 25 -17.41 22.51 -42.07
C LEU A 25 -17.13 23.63 -43.07
N ASN A 26 -17.93 23.77 -44.12
CA ASN A 26 -17.85 24.92 -45.03
C ASN A 26 -18.05 26.27 -44.31
N GLN A 27 -18.62 26.24 -43.10
CA GLN A 27 -18.84 27.39 -42.24
C GLN A 27 -17.78 27.52 -41.12
N ALA A 28 -16.75 26.66 -41.09
CA ALA A 28 -15.73 26.65 -40.04
C ALA A 28 -15.02 28.00 -39.88
N ASN A 29 -14.88 28.77 -40.97
CA ASN A 29 -14.27 30.10 -40.92
C ASN A 29 -15.12 31.15 -40.18
N LYS A 30 -16.37 30.86 -39.83
CA LYS A 30 -17.26 31.78 -39.11
C LYS A 30 -16.98 31.82 -37.61
N VAL A 31 -16.37 30.77 -37.05
CA VAL A 31 -16.09 30.64 -35.61
C VAL A 31 -14.65 30.21 -35.38
N ARG A 32 -14.07 30.68 -34.29
CA ARG A 32 -12.79 30.22 -33.77
C ARG A 32 -12.93 29.91 -32.30
N PHE A 33 -12.18 28.95 -31.82
CA PHE A 33 -12.22 28.54 -30.42
C PHE A 33 -10.96 28.98 -29.71
N ARG A 34 -11.10 29.41 -28.45
CA ARG A 34 -10.01 29.64 -27.51
C ARG A 34 -10.21 28.69 -26.35
N LEU A 35 -9.21 27.86 -26.08
CA LEU A 35 -9.23 27.01 -24.90
C LEU A 35 -9.12 27.88 -23.65
N ASP A 36 -9.99 27.62 -22.67
CA ASP A 36 -9.92 28.23 -21.34
C ASP A 36 -8.67 27.74 -20.60
N GLU A 37 -7.98 28.66 -19.92
CA GLU A 37 -6.79 28.35 -19.10
C GLU A 37 -7.11 27.35 -17.98
N ARG A 38 -8.36 27.38 -17.48
CA ARG A 38 -8.86 26.50 -16.42
C ARG A 38 -9.51 25.23 -16.97
N ALA A 39 -9.41 24.95 -18.27
CA ALA A 39 -9.97 23.73 -18.85
C ALA A 39 -9.38 22.48 -18.17
N PRO A 40 -10.21 21.46 -17.85
CA PRO A 40 -9.70 20.21 -17.31
C PRO A 40 -8.64 19.57 -18.21
N LEU A 41 -7.67 18.87 -17.61
CA LEU A 41 -6.62 18.19 -18.36
C LEU A 41 -7.19 17.10 -19.28
N GLN A 42 -8.20 16.37 -18.80
CA GLN A 42 -8.86 15.33 -19.58
C GLN A 42 -9.59 15.92 -20.80
N GLU A 43 -10.30 17.02 -20.63
CA GLU A 43 -11.01 17.69 -21.72
C GLU A 43 -10.04 18.31 -22.74
N ALA A 44 -8.95 18.92 -22.28
CA ALA A 44 -7.90 19.41 -23.18
C ALA A 44 -7.28 18.26 -24.00
N ALA A 45 -7.07 17.09 -23.40
CA ALA A 45 -6.61 15.92 -24.14
C ALA A 45 -7.66 15.44 -25.17
N ASN A 46 -8.94 15.41 -24.81
CA ASN A 46 -10.03 15.07 -25.74
C ASN A 46 -10.09 16.04 -26.94
N ILE A 47 -9.93 17.35 -26.69
CA ILE A 47 -9.83 18.38 -27.74
C ILE A 47 -8.58 18.15 -28.61
N THR A 48 -7.45 17.77 -28.01
CA THR A 48 -6.23 17.43 -28.76
C THR A 48 -6.49 16.29 -29.72
N VAL A 49 -7.06 15.18 -29.24
CA VAL A 49 -7.41 14.02 -30.08
C VAL A 49 -8.26 14.45 -31.27
N ARG A 50 -9.24 15.35 -31.10
CA ARG A 50 -10.06 15.83 -32.22
C ARG A 50 -9.37 16.83 -33.16
N THR A 51 -8.31 17.50 -32.73
CA THR A 51 -7.65 18.56 -33.50
C THR A 51 -6.37 18.12 -34.22
N THR A 52 -5.69 17.06 -33.77
CA THR A 52 -4.41 16.61 -34.34
C THR A 52 -4.49 15.53 -35.44
N HIS A 53 -5.67 15.07 -35.86
CA HIS A 53 -5.78 14.07 -36.93
C HIS A 53 -5.46 14.69 -38.32
N PRO A 54 -4.38 14.26 -39.00
CA PRO A 54 -4.01 14.78 -40.31
C PRO A 54 -5.13 14.58 -41.34
N GLY A 55 -5.38 15.60 -42.18
CA GLY A 55 -6.39 15.53 -43.25
C GLY A 55 -7.83 15.87 -42.82
N SER A 56 -8.05 16.19 -41.55
CA SER A 56 -9.36 16.62 -41.05
C SER A 56 -9.55 18.11 -41.28
N HIS A 57 -10.51 18.51 -42.13
CA HIS A 57 -11.00 19.89 -42.13
C HIS A 57 -11.74 20.13 -40.80
N GLY A 58 -11.37 21.17 -40.05
CA GLY A 58 -11.88 21.41 -38.70
C GLY A 58 -11.94 22.87 -38.31
N PHE A 59 -12.36 23.12 -37.08
CA PHE A 59 -12.45 24.47 -36.51
C PHE A 59 -11.09 24.96 -36.00
N ILE A 60 -10.85 26.26 -36.10
CA ILE A 60 -9.57 26.87 -35.72
C ILE A 60 -9.52 27.06 -34.20
N LEU A 61 -8.50 26.49 -33.56
CA LEU A 61 -8.10 26.81 -32.19
C LEU A 61 -7.06 27.94 -32.21
N VAL A 62 -7.31 29.02 -31.46
CA VAL A 62 -6.48 30.25 -31.52
C VAL A 62 -5.28 30.25 -30.58
N ASN A 63 -5.25 29.35 -29.59
CA ASN A 63 -4.17 29.21 -28.62
C ASN A 63 -3.68 27.74 -28.55
N PRO A 64 -3.14 27.19 -29.66
CA PRO A 64 -2.69 25.79 -29.71
C PRO A 64 -1.54 25.49 -28.74
N GLU A 65 -0.75 26.49 -28.35
CA GLU A 65 0.33 26.30 -27.37
C GLU A 65 -0.21 25.91 -26.00
N LEU A 66 -1.32 26.50 -25.54
CA LEU A 66 -1.96 26.13 -24.27
C LEU A 66 -2.42 24.67 -24.29
N LEU A 67 -3.00 24.22 -25.41
CA LEU A 67 -3.43 22.84 -25.60
C LEU A 67 -2.24 21.87 -25.48
N LYS A 68 -1.11 22.23 -26.10
CA LYS A 68 0.14 21.45 -26.02
C LYS A 68 0.69 21.39 -24.59
N CYS A 69 0.68 22.51 -23.85
CA CYS A 69 1.10 22.53 -22.44
C CYS A 69 0.20 21.66 -21.56
N LYS A 70 -1.13 21.74 -21.72
CA LYS A 70 -2.06 20.86 -20.98
C LYS A 70 -1.84 19.38 -21.29
N LEU A 71 -1.58 19.02 -22.55
CA LEU A 71 -1.29 17.63 -22.91
C LEU A 71 0.02 17.13 -22.28
N LYS A 72 1.07 17.96 -22.26
CA LYS A 72 2.33 17.62 -21.58
C LYS A 72 2.13 17.44 -20.08
N ALA A 73 1.46 18.38 -19.43
CA ALA A 73 1.16 18.32 -18.00
C ALA A 73 0.37 17.05 -17.63
N LYS A 74 -0.67 16.71 -18.41
CA LYS A 74 -1.42 15.46 -18.26
C LYS A 74 -0.50 14.24 -18.35
N THR A 75 0.30 14.16 -19.40
CA THR A 75 1.17 13.01 -19.67
C THR A 75 2.22 12.83 -18.56
N ALA A 76 2.83 13.93 -18.10
CA ALA A 76 3.80 13.91 -17.03
C ALA A 76 3.16 13.47 -15.70
N LEU A 77 1.98 14.00 -15.37
CA LEU A 77 1.26 13.66 -14.16
C LEU A 77 0.76 12.20 -14.17
N GLU A 78 0.24 11.70 -15.29
CA GLU A 78 -0.11 10.28 -15.47
C GLU A 78 1.09 9.35 -15.30
N THR A 79 2.22 9.69 -15.92
CA THR A 79 3.43 8.89 -15.81
C THR A 79 3.93 8.84 -14.36
N SER A 80 4.00 10.00 -13.71
CA SER A 80 4.46 10.09 -12.32
C SER A 80 3.51 9.36 -11.35
N PHE A 81 2.21 9.55 -11.51
CA PHE A 81 1.20 8.88 -10.68
C PHE A 81 1.24 7.36 -10.83
N ASN A 82 1.24 6.85 -12.07
CA ASN A 82 1.27 5.40 -12.31
C ASN A 82 2.55 4.78 -11.76
N THR A 83 3.70 5.42 -12.01
CA THR A 83 5.00 4.95 -11.48
C THR A 83 4.97 4.83 -9.95
N MET A 84 4.46 5.86 -9.27
CA MET A 84 4.39 5.90 -7.81
C MET A 84 3.35 4.91 -7.26
N LEU A 85 2.20 4.76 -7.90
CA LEU A 85 1.17 3.81 -7.53
C LEU A 85 1.66 2.37 -7.68
N ASP A 86 2.28 2.03 -8.81
CA ASP A 86 2.83 0.71 -9.08
C ASP A 86 3.90 0.33 -8.06
N ALA A 87 4.85 1.23 -7.78
CA ALA A 87 5.88 1.01 -6.77
C ALA A 87 5.28 0.79 -5.36
N SER A 88 4.25 1.57 -5.01
CA SER A 88 3.57 1.46 -3.72
C SER A 88 2.80 0.14 -3.58
N LEU A 89 2.12 -0.29 -4.64
CA LEU A 89 1.41 -1.58 -4.67
C LEU A 89 2.38 -2.75 -4.65
N GLU A 90 3.51 -2.67 -5.35
CA GLU A 90 4.54 -3.71 -5.36
C GLU A 90 5.10 -3.96 -3.97
N LEU A 91 5.38 -2.91 -3.18
CA LEU A 91 5.83 -3.05 -1.79
C LEU A 91 4.80 -3.81 -0.93
N ILE A 92 3.51 -3.52 -1.10
CA ILE A 92 2.44 -4.23 -0.39
C ILE A 92 2.36 -5.68 -0.84
N ASP A 93 2.47 -5.94 -2.14
CA ASP A 93 2.37 -7.28 -2.71
C ASP A 93 3.57 -8.16 -2.29
N GLN A 94 4.79 -7.61 -2.24
CA GLN A 94 5.98 -8.28 -1.72
C GLN A 94 5.83 -8.64 -0.24
N GLU A 95 5.33 -7.70 0.59
CA GLU A 95 5.07 -7.97 2.00
C GLU A 95 4.00 -9.05 2.19
N LEU A 96 2.91 -8.96 1.41
CA LEU A 96 1.81 -9.92 1.44
C LEU A 96 2.29 -11.32 1.06
N GLN A 97 3.12 -11.46 0.04
CA GLN A 97 3.71 -12.74 -0.37
C GLN A 97 4.51 -13.39 0.76
N GLY A 98 5.34 -12.61 1.47
CA GLY A 98 6.10 -13.11 2.62
C GLY A 98 5.21 -13.57 3.79
N VAL A 99 4.12 -12.84 4.05
CA VAL A 99 3.11 -13.22 5.05
C VAL A 99 2.39 -14.49 4.65
N GLU A 100 1.98 -14.61 3.39
CA GLU A 100 1.27 -15.79 2.87
C GLU A 100 2.12 -17.06 2.90
N ALA A 101 3.40 -16.96 2.54
CA ALA A 101 4.36 -18.06 2.66
C ALA A 101 4.52 -18.50 4.14
N SER A 102 4.61 -17.54 5.06
CA SER A 102 4.72 -17.82 6.50
C SER A 102 3.45 -18.47 7.06
N ILE A 103 2.26 -18.02 6.63
CA ILE A 103 0.98 -18.64 6.97
C ILE A 103 0.92 -20.08 6.46
N ALA A 104 1.31 -20.32 5.20
CA ALA A 104 1.32 -21.65 4.61
C ALA A 104 2.21 -22.62 5.42
N ALA A 105 3.42 -22.19 5.78
CA ALA A 105 4.33 -22.96 6.62
C ALA A 105 3.75 -23.25 8.02
N LEU A 106 3.16 -22.25 8.69
CA LEU A 106 2.55 -22.45 10.02
C LEU A 106 1.32 -23.36 9.97
N LYS A 107 0.52 -23.30 8.91
CA LYS A 107 -0.64 -24.21 8.72
C LYS A 107 -0.20 -25.66 8.65
N VAL A 108 0.99 -25.94 8.11
CA VAL A 108 1.60 -27.28 8.14
C VAL A 108 1.99 -27.66 9.57
N PHE A 109 2.71 -26.80 10.29
CA PHE A 109 3.14 -27.10 11.67
C PHE A 109 1.99 -27.31 12.65
N VAL A 110 0.93 -26.51 12.54
CA VAL A 110 -0.27 -26.65 13.38
C VAL A 110 -0.92 -28.02 13.23
N ARG A 111 -0.76 -28.67 12.07
CA ARG A 111 -1.29 -30.01 11.76
C ARG A 111 -0.35 -31.15 12.12
N TYR A 112 0.85 -30.87 12.64
CA TYR A 112 1.77 -31.93 13.03
C TYR A 112 1.18 -32.76 14.17
N ASP A 113 1.31 -34.08 13.99
CA ASP A 113 1.12 -35.03 15.06
C ASP A 113 2.20 -34.85 16.13
N ASP A 114 1.89 -35.26 17.36
CA ASP A 114 2.76 -35.06 18.51
C ASP A 114 4.18 -35.63 18.32
N ASN A 115 4.34 -36.70 17.53
CA ASN A 115 5.62 -37.34 17.19
C ASN A 115 6.43 -36.58 16.12
N GLN A 116 5.80 -35.71 15.34
CA GLN A 116 6.43 -34.86 14.33
C GLN A 116 6.87 -33.51 14.90
N MET A 117 6.38 -33.15 16.08
CA MET A 117 6.70 -31.87 16.72
C MET A 117 8.19 -31.84 17.12
N PRO A 118 8.96 -30.83 16.70
CA PRO A 118 10.36 -30.73 17.08
C PRO A 118 10.49 -30.53 18.59
N HIS A 119 11.42 -31.24 19.20
CA HIS A 119 11.74 -31.12 20.62
C HIS A 119 12.60 -29.88 20.86
N ASN A 120 11.95 -28.79 21.23
CA ASN A 120 12.62 -27.53 21.56
C ASN A 120 12.80 -27.41 23.08
N GLY A 121 13.92 -27.90 23.59
CA GLY A 121 14.29 -27.73 25.00
C GLY A 121 15.26 -28.80 25.51
N PRO A 122 15.64 -28.74 26.79
CA PRO A 122 16.50 -29.74 27.41
C PRO A 122 15.91 -31.16 27.31
N PRO A 123 16.75 -32.21 27.31
CA PRO A 123 16.31 -33.60 27.39
C PRO A 123 15.34 -33.83 28.56
N LEU A 124 14.34 -34.69 28.40
CA LEU A 124 13.30 -34.93 29.43
C LEU A 124 13.86 -35.27 30.82
N LEU A 125 14.95 -36.05 30.86
CA LEU A 125 15.65 -36.45 32.10
C LEU A 125 16.34 -35.28 32.82
N GLN A 126 16.48 -34.14 32.14
CA GLN A 126 17.11 -32.93 32.66
C GLN A 126 16.08 -31.82 32.94
N ARG A 127 14.79 -32.04 32.61
CA ARG A 127 13.74 -31.05 32.86
C ARG A 127 13.39 -30.99 34.33
N ASN A 128 12.85 -29.83 34.76
CA ASN A 128 12.64 -29.47 36.16
C ASN A 128 13.94 -29.20 36.95
N ARG A 129 15.10 -29.28 36.29
CA ARG A 129 16.37 -28.83 36.87
C ARG A 129 16.55 -27.34 36.62
N GLY A 130 16.90 -26.61 37.67
CA GLY A 130 17.18 -25.19 37.60
C GLY A 130 17.69 -24.68 38.94
N VAL A 131 18.41 -23.56 38.90
CA VAL A 131 18.81 -22.85 40.13
C VAL A 131 17.55 -22.20 40.71
N GLN A 132 17.34 -22.31 42.02
CA GLN A 132 16.25 -21.59 42.66
C GLN A 132 16.50 -20.08 42.54
N HIS A 133 15.54 -19.35 41.99
CA HIS A 133 15.64 -17.90 41.86
C HIS A 133 15.11 -17.20 43.11
N VAL A 134 15.89 -16.27 43.66
CA VAL A 134 15.44 -15.40 44.77
C VAL A 134 14.52 -14.30 44.22
N ILE A 135 13.34 -14.15 44.82
CA ILE A 135 12.40 -13.05 44.52
C ILE A 135 12.51 -12.01 45.64
N TYR A 136 12.86 -10.76 45.29
CA TYR A 136 12.92 -9.64 46.24
C TYR A 136 11.57 -8.93 46.30
N PRO A 137 10.87 -8.89 47.46
CA PRO A 137 9.46 -8.52 47.51
C PRO A 137 9.20 -6.99 47.46
N HIS A 138 10.14 -6.14 47.89
CA HIS A 138 9.93 -4.68 47.93
C HIS A 138 11.23 -3.89 47.65
N PRO A 139 11.15 -2.70 47.03
CA PRO A 139 12.28 -1.78 46.90
C PRO A 139 12.79 -1.26 48.27
N PRO A 140 14.06 -0.82 48.37
CA PRO A 140 15.04 -0.79 47.29
C PRO A 140 15.65 -2.17 47.04
N PHE A 141 15.74 -2.57 45.77
CA PHE A 141 16.45 -3.78 45.39
C PHE A 141 17.94 -3.65 45.73
N PRO A 142 18.62 -4.75 46.09
CA PRO A 142 20.07 -4.72 46.29
C PRO A 142 20.77 -4.17 45.04
N ARG A 143 21.85 -3.41 45.21
CA ARG A 143 22.65 -2.91 44.07
C ARG A 143 23.24 -4.04 43.21
N ALA A 144 23.40 -5.23 43.80
CA ALA A 144 23.82 -6.45 43.14
C ALA A 144 22.88 -7.59 43.55
N PRO A 145 21.72 -7.74 42.90
CA PRO A 145 20.80 -8.82 43.22
C PRO A 145 21.45 -10.15 42.83
N SER A 146 21.52 -11.08 43.78
CA SER A 146 21.87 -12.47 43.48
C SER A 146 20.60 -13.20 43.05
N PHE A 147 20.69 -13.94 41.93
CA PHE A 147 19.65 -14.89 41.53
C PHE A 147 19.66 -16.13 42.44
N GLU A 148 20.76 -16.40 43.13
CA GLU A 148 20.96 -17.59 43.95
C GLU A 148 20.95 -17.22 45.44
N ASN A 149 20.36 -18.08 46.26
CA ASN A 149 20.33 -17.91 47.71
C ASN A 149 21.58 -18.55 48.36
N GLY A 150 22.32 -17.79 49.18
CA GLY A 150 23.47 -18.27 49.98
C GLY A 150 24.85 -18.22 49.31
N THR A 151 25.90 -18.55 50.06
CA THR A 151 27.27 -18.78 49.53
C THR A 151 27.34 -20.08 48.71
N PRO A 152 28.39 -20.34 47.89
CA PRO A 152 28.50 -21.59 47.14
C PRO A 152 28.32 -22.88 47.97
N GLN A 153 28.65 -22.84 49.27
CA GLN A 153 28.47 -23.95 50.22
C GLN A 153 27.04 -24.02 50.81
N GLN A 154 26.27 -22.94 50.74
CA GLN A 154 24.89 -22.80 51.24
C GLN A 154 23.85 -22.82 50.12
N ARG A 155 24.27 -22.88 48.84
CA ARG A 155 23.37 -22.94 47.70
C ARG A 155 22.39 -24.09 47.86
N VAL A 156 21.09 -23.77 47.82
CA VAL A 156 20.05 -24.78 47.82
C VAL A 156 20.22 -25.66 46.58
N PRO A 157 20.17 -27.00 46.70
CA PRO A 157 20.35 -27.88 45.56
C PRO A 157 19.40 -27.53 44.42
N TYR A 158 19.87 -27.73 43.18
CA TYR A 158 19.03 -27.68 41.99
C TYR A 158 17.74 -28.46 42.25
N GLN A 159 16.60 -27.89 41.85
CA GLN A 159 15.35 -28.64 41.86
C GLN A 159 15.59 -29.99 41.15
N PRO A 160 15.23 -31.13 41.79
CA PRO A 160 15.48 -32.42 41.18
C PRO A 160 14.68 -32.53 39.89
N ALA A 161 15.23 -33.27 38.91
CA ALA A 161 14.45 -33.60 37.73
C ALA A 161 13.17 -34.36 38.11
N TYR A 162 12.21 -34.36 37.20
CA TYR A 162 11.01 -35.20 37.32
C TYR A 162 11.38 -36.65 37.65
N ALA A 163 10.87 -37.15 38.77
CA ALA A 163 11.27 -38.41 39.37
C ALA A 163 10.61 -39.60 38.66
N THR A 164 9.33 -39.45 38.31
CA THR A 164 8.51 -40.51 37.74
C THR A 164 8.42 -40.41 36.21
N GLN A 165 8.04 -41.52 35.56
CA GLN A 165 7.76 -41.51 34.13
C GLN A 165 6.54 -40.65 33.79
N GLN A 166 5.51 -40.70 34.63
CA GLN A 166 4.30 -39.89 34.46
C GLN A 166 4.61 -38.39 34.43
N GLU A 167 5.40 -37.88 35.37
CA GLU A 167 5.79 -36.46 35.40
C GLU A 167 6.57 -36.05 34.13
N ARG A 168 7.42 -36.95 33.62
CA ARG A 168 8.16 -36.71 32.37
C ARG A 168 7.24 -36.69 31.15
N ASP A 169 6.26 -37.59 31.09
CA ASP A 169 5.29 -37.65 30.00
C ASP A 169 4.35 -36.43 30.03
N GLU A 170 3.91 -36.00 31.21
CA GLU A 170 3.12 -34.80 31.40
C GLU A 170 3.88 -33.54 30.98
N ALA A 171 5.18 -33.44 31.34
CA ALA A 171 6.03 -32.34 30.91
C ALA A 171 6.23 -32.34 29.39
N ALA A 172 6.46 -33.51 28.78
CA ALA A 172 6.55 -33.64 27.32
C ALA A 172 5.23 -33.20 26.65
N ALA A 173 4.10 -33.63 27.19
CA ALA A 173 2.78 -33.25 26.68
C ALA A 173 2.51 -31.75 26.84
N ARG A 174 2.92 -31.15 27.96
CA ARG A 174 2.79 -29.70 28.20
C ARG A 174 3.58 -28.90 27.17
N ASP A 175 4.81 -29.31 26.86
CA ASP A 175 5.63 -28.64 25.86
C ASP A 175 5.02 -28.72 24.46
N ARG A 176 4.50 -29.90 24.08
CA ARG A 176 3.78 -30.04 22.81
C ARG A 176 2.56 -29.12 22.75
N ARG A 177 1.76 -29.08 23.82
CA ARG A 177 0.62 -28.15 23.90
C ARG A 177 1.07 -26.69 23.81
N ALA A 178 2.13 -26.30 24.51
CA ALA A 178 2.66 -24.94 24.50
C ALA A 178 3.18 -24.54 23.12
N GLN A 179 3.93 -25.43 22.46
CA GLN A 179 4.45 -25.20 21.11
C GLN A 179 3.32 -25.08 20.07
N ARG A 180 2.30 -25.94 20.15
CA ARG A 180 1.10 -25.84 19.30
C ARG A 180 0.36 -24.53 19.57
N ALA A 181 0.23 -24.11 20.82
CA ALA A 181 -0.38 -22.82 21.17
C ALA A 181 0.40 -21.63 20.59
N ILE A 182 1.74 -21.65 20.61
CA ILE A 182 2.58 -20.62 19.98
C ILE A 182 2.35 -20.59 18.47
N TRP A 183 2.30 -21.74 17.80
CA TRP A 183 2.04 -21.78 16.36
C TRP A 183 0.66 -21.23 16.00
N HIS A 184 -0.38 -21.57 16.76
CA HIS A 184 -1.71 -20.98 16.59
C HIS A 184 -1.71 -19.48 16.83
N ALA A 185 -1.04 -18.99 17.88
CA ALA A 185 -0.95 -17.56 18.15
C ALA A 185 -0.27 -16.81 17.00
N LYS A 186 0.87 -17.31 16.52
CA LYS A 186 1.58 -16.75 15.36
C LYS A 186 0.71 -16.77 14.11
N LEU A 187 0.00 -17.87 13.85
CA LEU A 187 -0.89 -18.00 12.70
C LEU A 187 -1.99 -16.93 12.74
N ARG A 188 -2.67 -16.76 13.87
CA ARG A 188 -3.74 -15.75 14.03
C ARG A 188 -3.22 -14.32 13.80
N ILE A 189 -2.03 -14.00 14.32
CA ILE A 189 -1.40 -12.69 14.12
C ILE A 189 -1.08 -12.47 12.64
N LEU A 190 -0.54 -13.46 11.95
CA LEU A 190 -0.22 -13.34 10.53
C LEU A 190 -1.48 -13.26 9.66
N GLU A 191 -2.52 -14.02 9.96
CA GLU A 191 -3.82 -13.94 9.26
C GLU A 191 -4.45 -12.54 9.44
N ALA A 192 -4.36 -11.95 10.64
CA ALA A 192 -4.77 -10.56 10.85
C ALA A 192 -3.94 -9.57 10.02
N ARG A 193 -2.61 -9.72 9.99
CA ARG A 193 -1.72 -8.91 9.14
C ARG A 193 -2.05 -9.05 7.66
N GLN A 194 -2.32 -10.27 7.19
CA GLN A 194 -2.71 -10.54 5.81
C GLN A 194 -3.98 -9.77 5.42
N SER A 195 -5.00 -9.77 6.30
CA SER A 195 -6.23 -9.01 6.09
C SER A 195 -5.93 -7.51 5.96
N ILE A 196 -5.16 -6.96 6.91
CA ILE A 196 -4.78 -5.54 6.92
C ILE A 196 -4.05 -5.15 5.62
N LEU A 197 -3.13 -5.99 5.14
CA LEU A 197 -2.41 -5.72 3.89
C LEU A 197 -3.33 -5.75 2.66
N LYS A 198 -4.27 -6.70 2.59
CA LYS A 198 -5.26 -6.77 1.51
C LYS A 198 -6.19 -5.56 1.50
N ASP A 199 -6.62 -5.12 2.67
CA ASP A 199 -7.46 -3.93 2.83
C ASP A 199 -6.67 -2.67 2.42
N LYS A 200 -5.44 -2.52 2.93
CA LYS A 200 -4.54 -1.40 2.59
C LYS A 200 -4.29 -1.31 1.09
N ARG A 201 -4.04 -2.44 0.41
CA ARG A 201 -3.86 -2.50 -1.05
C ARG A 201 -5.08 -1.96 -1.79
N SER A 202 -6.26 -2.42 -1.39
CA SER A 202 -7.53 -2.09 -2.02
C SER A 202 -7.91 -0.62 -1.78
N GLU A 203 -7.71 -0.15 -0.55
CA GLU A 203 -7.93 1.25 -0.15
C GLU A 203 -7.00 2.21 -0.88
N MET A 204 -5.70 1.87 -0.96
CA MET A 204 -4.70 2.64 -1.69
C MET A 204 -5.10 2.79 -3.17
N MET A 205 -5.37 1.67 -3.85
CA MET A 205 -5.81 1.68 -5.24
C MET A 205 -7.06 2.53 -5.43
N SER A 206 -8.09 2.32 -4.61
CA SER A 206 -9.37 3.02 -4.75
C SER A 206 -9.25 4.53 -4.51
N LYS A 207 -8.65 4.93 -3.39
CA LYS A 207 -8.57 6.36 -3.01
C LYS A 207 -7.66 7.14 -3.94
N MET A 208 -6.50 6.59 -4.30
CA MET A 208 -5.55 7.27 -5.16
C MET A 208 -6.09 7.42 -6.58
N MET A 209 -6.71 6.38 -7.14
CA MET A 209 -7.34 6.47 -8.47
C MET A 209 -8.49 7.47 -8.48
N ALA A 210 -9.28 7.55 -7.41
CA ALA A 210 -10.37 8.52 -7.30
C ALA A 210 -9.85 9.96 -7.26
N GLU A 211 -8.83 10.24 -6.45
CA GLU A 211 -8.20 11.55 -6.40
C GLU A 211 -7.53 11.93 -7.73
N PHE A 212 -6.84 10.98 -8.35
CA PHE A 212 -6.20 11.20 -9.66
C PHE A 212 -7.21 11.53 -10.75
N LYS A 213 -8.31 10.77 -10.81
CA LYS A 213 -9.42 11.05 -11.73
C LYS A 213 -10.00 12.43 -11.47
N ARG A 214 -10.22 12.79 -10.20
CA ARG A 214 -10.73 14.11 -9.82
C ARG A 214 -9.81 15.23 -10.35
N ILE A 215 -8.50 15.11 -10.15
CA ILE A 215 -7.52 16.08 -10.65
C ILE A 215 -7.57 16.25 -12.18
N MET A 216 -7.80 15.15 -12.91
CA MET A 216 -7.87 15.18 -14.38
C MET A 216 -9.15 15.84 -14.91
N ASP A 217 -10.27 15.66 -14.20
CA ASP A 217 -11.60 16.11 -14.61
C ASP A 217 -11.96 17.51 -14.08
N GLU A 218 -11.28 17.99 -13.03
CA GLU A 218 -11.54 19.31 -12.44
C GLU A 218 -10.94 20.47 -13.25
N ARG A 219 -11.64 21.62 -13.21
CA ARG A 219 -11.12 22.87 -13.77
C ARG A 219 -9.91 23.32 -12.95
N SER A 220 -8.77 23.51 -13.61
CA SER A 220 -7.53 23.88 -12.95
C SER A 220 -6.57 24.61 -13.90
N ASP A 221 -5.66 25.37 -13.32
CA ASP A 221 -4.56 26.04 -14.03
C ASP A 221 -3.41 25.08 -14.37
N LEU A 222 -3.58 23.77 -14.14
CA LEU A 222 -2.59 22.76 -14.52
C LEU A 222 -2.35 22.81 -16.04
N GLY A 223 -1.08 22.90 -16.42
CA GLY A 223 -0.67 23.06 -17.82
C GLY A 223 -1.02 24.41 -18.46
N ALA A 224 -1.44 25.42 -17.68
CA ALA A 224 -1.70 26.76 -18.20
C ALA A 224 -0.42 27.59 -18.43
N GLY A 225 0.68 27.23 -17.75
CA GLY A 225 1.98 27.90 -17.87
C GLY A 225 3.01 27.11 -18.68
N TYR A 226 4.18 27.72 -18.88
CA TYR A 226 5.38 27.11 -19.47
C TYR A 226 6.32 26.56 -18.39
N ALA A 227 5.79 26.20 -17.22
CA ALA A 227 6.61 25.55 -16.20
C ALA A 227 7.25 24.30 -16.83
N ASP A 228 8.52 24.06 -16.53
CA ASP A 228 9.11 22.78 -16.88
C ASP A 228 8.22 21.71 -16.26
N ASP A 229 7.58 20.89 -17.08
CA ASP A 229 6.71 19.78 -16.67
C ASP A 229 7.49 18.69 -15.89
N GLY A 230 8.71 19.01 -15.43
CA GLY A 230 9.42 18.34 -14.35
C GLY A 230 8.65 18.55 -13.05
N PHE A 231 7.55 17.82 -12.92
CA PHE A 231 6.92 17.62 -11.63
C PHE A 231 7.98 17.01 -10.69
N PRO A 232 8.16 17.55 -9.47
CA PRO A 232 8.89 16.80 -8.46
C PRO A 232 8.25 15.41 -8.34
N PRO A 233 9.04 14.33 -8.25
CA PRO A 233 8.51 13.00 -8.10
C PRO A 233 7.48 12.97 -6.97
N LEU A 234 6.35 12.31 -7.20
CA LEU A 234 5.34 12.08 -6.15
C LEU A 234 5.87 11.15 -5.04
N ALA A 235 7.02 10.50 -5.26
CA ALA A 235 7.82 9.74 -4.31
C ALA A 235 9.30 9.71 -4.76
#